data_AF-A0A7C7NCH5-F1
#
_entry.id   AF-A0A7C7NCH5-F1
#
_cell.length_a   1.000
_cell.length_b   1.000
_cell.length_c   1.000
_cell.angle_alpha   90.00
_cell.angle_beta   90.00
_cell.angle_gamma   90.00
#
_symmetry.space_group_name_H-M   'P 1'
#
loop_
_entity.id
_entity.type
_entity.pdbx_description
1 polymer ?
#
loop_
_entity_poly.entity_id
_entity_poly.type
_entity_poly.pdbx_seq_one_letter_code
_entity_poly.pdbx_strand_id
1 'polypeptide(L)'
;MLEHLGAVASECQRWGMPLLAMMYPQNVDESALVDAQAIAIRIAFECGADVVKIENTARLPGFEQLIKNAGVPVLVSGGPFHDGSDATSLLTHIELAINHGASGLSVGRHVFQRSNRIEVLQAFEGIVHRGMSAHEAASLFGSQ
;
A
#
# COMPACT_ATOMS: atom_id res chain seq x y z
N MET A 1 -19.95 -9.47 1.57
CA MET A 1 -18.56 -9.03 1.88
C MET A 1 -18.53 -8.00 3.00
N LEU A 2 -19.30 -6.90 2.93
CA LEU A 2 -19.32 -5.90 4.02
C LEU A 2 -19.81 -6.45 5.36
N GLU A 3 -20.83 -7.30 5.37
CA GLU A 3 -21.28 -7.99 6.58
C GLU A 3 -20.18 -8.86 7.21
N HIS A 4 -19.36 -9.53 6.38
CA HIS A 4 -18.23 -10.32 6.87
C HIS A 4 -17.15 -9.42 7.49
N LEU A 5 -16.89 -8.25 6.90
CA LEU A 5 -15.95 -7.28 7.47
C LEU A 5 -16.43 -6.84 8.87
N GLY A 6 -17.70 -6.48 9.02
CA GLY A 6 -18.26 -6.08 10.32
C GLY A 6 -18.27 -7.21 11.35
N ALA A 7 -18.55 -8.45 10.93
CA ALA A 7 -18.49 -9.62 11.80
C ALA A 7 -17.06 -9.88 12.29
N VAL A 8 -16.06 -9.85 11.40
CA VAL A 8 -14.65 -10.02 11.77
C VAL A 8 -14.18 -8.86 12.65
N ALA A 9 -14.58 -7.61 12.36
CA ALA A 9 -14.24 -6.47 13.18
C ALA A 9 -14.78 -6.59 14.61
N SER A 10 -16.03 -7.06 14.77
CA SER A 10 -16.63 -7.31 16.08
C SER A 10 -15.84 -8.36 16.88
N GLU A 11 -15.39 -9.42 16.21
CA GLU A 11 -14.55 -10.45 16.83
C GLU A 11 -13.17 -9.89 17.21
N CYS A 12 -12.50 -9.18 16.29
CA CYS A 12 -11.23 -8.49 16.54
C CYS A 12 -11.32 -7.59 17.78
N GLN A 13 -12.37 -6.75 17.87
CA GLN A 13 -12.61 -5.89 19.02
C GLN A 13 -12.80 -6.70 20.32
N ARG A 14 -13.58 -7.78 20.28
CA ARG A 14 -13.80 -8.65 21.45
C ARG A 14 -12.50 -9.26 21.98
N TRP A 15 -11.58 -9.61 21.09
CA TRP A 15 -10.31 -10.23 21.43
C TRP A 15 -9.15 -9.23 21.60
N GLY A 16 -9.36 -7.94 21.37
CA GLY A 16 -8.30 -6.93 21.37
C GLY A 16 -7.26 -7.13 20.26
N MET A 17 -7.67 -7.71 19.13
CA MET A 17 -6.80 -8.00 17.99
C MET A 17 -6.93 -6.91 16.91
N PRO A 18 -5.83 -6.29 16.44
CA PRO A 18 -5.89 -5.32 15.35
C PRO A 18 -6.41 -5.93 14.04
N LEU A 19 -7.21 -5.16 13.31
CA LEU A 19 -7.78 -5.55 12.02
C LEU A 19 -7.15 -4.76 10.87
N LEU A 20 -6.54 -5.49 9.92
CA LEU A 20 -6.18 -4.99 8.60
C LEU A 20 -7.30 -5.28 7.60
N ALA A 21 -7.97 -4.25 7.08
CA ALA A 21 -8.94 -4.38 6.00
C ALA A 21 -8.29 -4.16 4.63
N MET A 22 -8.36 -5.16 3.74
CA MET A 22 -7.88 -5.03 2.36
C MET A 22 -9.03 -4.60 1.46
N MET A 23 -8.93 -3.37 0.93
CA MET A 23 -10.03 -2.71 0.25
C MET A 23 -9.66 -2.44 -1.22
N TYR A 24 -10.26 -3.21 -2.13
CA TYR A 24 -10.05 -3.09 -3.57
C TYR A 24 -11.38 -2.90 -4.29
N PRO A 25 -11.72 -1.67 -4.68
CA PRO A 25 -12.80 -1.43 -5.63
C PRO A 25 -12.54 -2.22 -6.92
N GLN A 26 -13.58 -2.87 -7.45
CA GLN A 26 -13.50 -3.68 -8.67
C GLN A 26 -14.37 -3.04 -9.75
N ASN A 27 -14.01 -3.23 -11.02
CA ASN A 27 -14.73 -2.69 -12.18
C ASN A 27 -14.86 -1.16 -12.15
N VAL A 28 -13.79 -0.47 -11.75
CA VAL A 28 -13.70 1.00 -11.71
C VAL A 28 -12.64 1.45 -12.71
N ASP A 29 -12.97 2.45 -13.52
CA ASP A 29 -12.01 3.08 -14.44
C ASP A 29 -10.90 3.80 -13.66
N GLU A 30 -9.69 3.87 -14.23
CA GLU A 30 -8.52 4.50 -13.57
C GLU A 30 -8.81 5.96 -13.14
N SER A 31 -9.61 6.69 -13.92
CA SER A 31 -10.00 8.07 -13.61
C SER A 31 -10.89 8.21 -12.36
N ALA A 32 -11.61 7.16 -11.97
CA ALA A 32 -12.50 7.14 -10.81
C ALA A 32 -11.93 6.30 -9.63
N LEU A 33 -10.75 5.69 -9.81
CA LEU A 33 -10.19 4.73 -8.86
C LEU A 33 -9.85 5.39 -7.51
N VAL A 34 -9.30 6.60 -7.51
CA VAL A 34 -8.97 7.34 -6.28
C VAL A 34 -10.24 7.63 -5.46
N ASP A 35 -11.32 8.06 -6.11
CA ASP A 35 -12.60 8.33 -5.44
C ASP A 35 -13.23 7.04 -4.91
N ALA A 36 -13.17 5.94 -5.68
CA ALA A 36 -13.65 4.65 -5.23
C ALA A 36 -12.84 4.11 -4.04
N GLN A 37 -11.52 4.33 -4.03
CA GLN A 37 -10.66 4.01 -2.88
C GLN A 37 -11.02 4.86 -1.66
N ALA A 38 -11.38 6.14 -1.84
CA ALA A 38 -11.83 6.99 -0.74
C ALA A 38 -13.07 6.42 -0.04
N ILE A 39 -14.06 6.01 -0.83
CA ILE A 39 -15.26 5.35 -0.31
C ILE A 39 -14.89 4.05 0.42
N ALA A 40 -14.04 3.23 -0.19
CA ALA A 40 -13.67 1.93 0.38
C ALA A 40 -12.87 2.06 1.69
N ILE A 41 -11.93 3.01 1.78
CA ILE A 41 -11.20 3.32 3.01
C ILE A 41 -12.18 3.81 4.08
N ARG A 42 -13.11 4.71 3.73
CA ARG A 42 -14.08 5.20 4.72
C ARG A 42 -14.99 4.10 5.25
N ILE A 43 -15.44 3.19 4.38
CA ILE A 43 -16.21 2.02 4.80
C ILE A 43 -15.39 1.17 5.78
N ALA A 44 -14.12 0.88 5.48
CA ALA A 44 -13.28 0.09 6.37
C ALA A 44 -13.07 0.76 7.74
N PHE A 45 -12.80 2.07 7.74
CA PHE A 45 -12.69 2.87 8.96
C PHE A 45 -13.95 2.78 9.82
N GLU A 46 -15.13 3.04 9.24
CA GLU A 46 -16.42 2.99 9.95
C GLU A 46 -16.80 1.58 10.41
N CYS A 47 -16.34 0.54 9.71
CA CYS A 47 -16.52 -0.84 10.13
C CYS A 47 -15.56 -1.28 11.24
N GLY A 48 -14.64 -0.42 11.69
CA GLY A 48 -13.72 -0.71 12.79
C GLY A 48 -12.39 -1.35 12.38
N ALA A 49 -11.92 -1.12 11.15
CA ALA A 49 -10.56 -1.48 10.76
C ALA A 49 -9.53 -0.55 11.45
N ASP A 50 -8.44 -1.12 11.95
CA ASP A 50 -7.33 -0.36 12.53
C ASP A 50 -6.30 0.07 11.48
N VAL A 51 -6.20 -0.69 10.39
CA VAL A 51 -5.31 -0.42 9.26
C VAL A 51 -6.04 -0.77 7.97
N VAL A 52 -5.78 -0.02 6.91
CA VAL A 52 -6.34 -0.31 5.58
C VAL A 52 -5.23 -0.57 4.58
N LYS A 53 -5.43 -1.57 3.71
CA LYS A 53 -4.59 -1.80 2.54
C LYS A 53 -5.34 -1.47 1.26
N ILE A 54 -4.69 -0.76 0.36
CA ILE A 54 -5.22 -0.38 -0.95
C ILE A 54 -4.22 -0.64 -2.09
N GLU A 55 -4.70 -0.53 -3.33
CA GLU A 55 -3.85 -0.41 -4.50
C GLU A 55 -2.98 0.85 -4.47
N ASN A 56 -1.75 0.78 -4.98
CA ASN A 56 -0.88 1.95 -5.09
C ASN A 56 -1.30 2.82 -6.29
N THR A 57 -1.97 3.92 -5.97
CA THR A 57 -2.43 4.95 -6.91
C THR A 57 -1.72 6.28 -6.65
N ALA A 58 -0.52 6.27 -6.04
CA ALA A 58 0.21 7.47 -5.65
C ALA A 58 0.48 8.46 -6.80
N ARG A 59 0.60 7.95 -8.04
CA ARG A 59 0.77 8.76 -9.25
C ARG A 59 -0.50 9.51 -9.70
N LEU A 60 -1.67 9.10 -9.21
CA LEU A 60 -2.95 9.64 -9.65
C LEU A 60 -3.31 10.90 -8.85
N PRO A 61 -3.96 11.89 -9.49
CA PRO A 61 -4.45 13.08 -8.80
C PRO A 61 -5.37 12.72 -7.62
N GLY A 62 -5.22 13.43 -6.50
CA GLY A 62 -6.07 13.26 -5.32
C GLY A 62 -5.59 12.19 -4.33
N PHE A 63 -4.58 11.38 -4.65
CA PHE A 63 -4.06 10.36 -3.74
C PHE A 63 -3.58 10.94 -2.39
N GLU A 64 -2.87 12.06 -2.38
CA GLU A 64 -2.44 12.70 -1.13
C GLU A 64 -3.62 13.08 -0.23
N GLN A 65 -4.68 13.63 -0.83
CA GLN A 65 -5.89 14.00 -0.10
C GLN A 65 -6.64 12.77 0.41
N LEU A 66 -6.69 11.70 -0.39
CA LEU A 66 -7.23 10.39 -0.02
C LEU A 66 -6.55 9.87 1.26
N ILE A 67 -5.23 9.83 1.28
CA ILE A 67 -4.47 9.29 2.42
C ILE A 67 -4.65 10.17 3.67
N LYS A 68 -4.56 11.49 3.52
CA LYS A 68 -4.76 12.43 4.64
C LYS A 68 -6.15 12.32 5.27
N ASN A 69 -7.16 11.93 4.50
CA ASN A 69 -8.54 11.78 4.97
C ASN A 69 -8.90 10.36 5.44
N ALA A 70 -7.97 9.40 5.40
CA ALA A 70 -8.26 7.99 5.64
C ALA A 70 -8.74 7.69 7.07
N GLY A 71 -8.30 8.48 8.06
CA GLY A 71 -8.65 8.28 9.48
C GLY A 71 -7.91 7.13 10.18
N VAL A 72 -7.26 6.25 9.42
CA VAL A 72 -6.43 5.12 9.89
C VAL A 72 -5.17 4.97 9.02
N PRO A 73 -4.11 4.33 9.53
CA PRO A 73 -2.92 4.02 8.74
C PRO A 73 -3.26 3.29 7.43
N VAL A 74 -2.65 3.74 6.33
CA VAL A 74 -2.86 3.16 5.00
C VAL A 74 -1.59 2.50 4.48
N LEU A 75 -1.68 1.22 4.16
CA LEU A 75 -0.64 0.46 3.48
C LEU A 75 -0.94 0.36 1.99
N VAL A 76 0.06 0.62 1.14
CA VAL A 76 -0.09 0.45 -0.31
C VAL A 76 0.46 -0.89 -0.78
N SER A 77 -0.20 -1.49 -1.76
CA SER A 77 0.29 -2.69 -2.42
C SER A 77 1.38 -2.39 -3.46
N GLY A 78 2.09 -3.41 -3.94
CA GLY A 78 3.07 -3.24 -5.03
C GLY A 78 2.47 -3.24 -6.44
N GLY A 79 1.16 -3.46 -6.57
CA GLY A 79 0.51 -3.62 -7.87
C GLY A 79 0.87 -4.94 -8.60
N PRO A 80 0.56 -5.04 -9.90
CA PRO A 80 0.89 -6.19 -10.72
C PRO A 80 2.41 -6.36 -10.91
N PHE A 81 2.85 -7.61 -11.07
CA PHE A 81 4.23 -7.98 -11.38
C PHE A 81 4.24 -8.86 -12.63
N HIS A 82 5.18 -8.59 -13.53
CA HIS A 82 5.49 -9.37 -14.72
C HIS A 82 7.02 -9.54 -14.83
N ASP A 83 7.49 -10.60 -15.49
CA ASP A 83 8.92 -10.78 -15.74
C ASP A 83 9.47 -9.59 -16.52
N GLY A 84 10.57 -9.02 -16.03
CA GLY A 84 11.14 -7.77 -16.55
C GLY A 84 10.57 -6.48 -15.94
N SER A 85 9.66 -6.55 -14.95
CA SER A 85 9.19 -5.35 -14.24
C SER A 85 10.35 -4.57 -13.64
N ASP A 86 10.49 -3.31 -14.03
CA ASP A 86 11.52 -2.42 -13.51
C ASP A 86 11.32 -2.18 -11.99
N ALA A 87 12.33 -2.55 -11.21
CA ALA A 87 12.33 -2.33 -9.77
C ALA A 87 12.40 -0.82 -9.45
N THR A 88 13.04 -0.03 -10.30
CA THR A 88 13.23 1.42 -10.11
C THR A 88 11.91 2.16 -10.15
N SER A 89 11.07 1.89 -11.17
CA SER A 89 9.72 2.45 -11.25
C SER A 89 8.87 2.15 -10.00
N LEU A 90 8.98 0.94 -9.44
CA LEU A 90 8.29 0.61 -8.20
C LEU A 90 8.81 1.44 -7.02
N LEU A 91 10.12 1.62 -6.89
CA LEU A 91 10.71 2.43 -5.82
C LEU A 91 10.22 3.88 -5.91
N THR A 92 10.13 4.46 -7.11
CA THR A 92 9.57 5.81 -7.31
C THR A 92 8.12 5.90 -6.85
N HIS A 93 7.28 4.91 -7.18
CA HIS A 93 5.89 4.88 -6.72
C HIS A 93 5.75 4.66 -5.21
N ILE A 94 6.68 3.93 -4.60
CA ILE A 94 6.74 3.72 -3.15
C ILE A 94 7.13 5.02 -2.45
N GLU A 95 8.21 5.68 -2.90
CA GLU A 95 8.65 6.98 -2.39
C GLU A 95 7.51 8.00 -2.47
N LEU A 96 6.84 8.08 -3.62
CA LEU A 96 5.70 8.98 -3.80
C LEU A 96 4.56 8.68 -2.81
N ALA A 97 4.21 7.40 -2.61
CA ALA A 97 3.17 7.01 -1.67
C ALA A 97 3.52 7.40 -0.22
N ILE A 98 4.76 7.16 0.21
CA ILE A 98 5.24 7.53 1.56
C ILE A 98 5.26 9.05 1.72
N ASN A 99 5.74 9.79 0.73
CA ASN A 99 5.74 11.26 0.75
C ASN A 99 4.32 11.86 0.80
N HIS A 100 3.33 11.17 0.23
CA HIS A 100 1.91 11.53 0.33
C HIS A 100 1.23 11.08 1.64
N GLY A 101 1.97 10.42 2.54
CA GLY A 101 1.52 10.08 3.89
C GLY A 101 1.09 8.63 4.08
N ALA A 102 1.33 7.73 3.10
CA ALA A 102 1.08 6.31 3.31
C ALA A 102 1.94 5.80 4.49
N SER A 103 1.35 4.95 5.34
CA SER A 103 1.99 4.48 6.57
C SER A 103 2.93 3.29 6.34
N GLY A 104 2.98 2.75 5.12
CA GLY A 104 3.88 1.66 4.77
C GLY A 104 3.40 0.85 3.57
N LEU A 105 3.93 -0.35 3.47
CA LEU A 105 3.80 -1.23 2.32
C LEU A 105 3.20 -2.58 2.72
N SER A 106 2.42 -3.18 1.82
CA SER A 106 2.03 -4.59 1.88
C SER A 106 2.22 -5.21 0.50
N VAL A 107 3.49 -5.52 0.19
CA VAL A 107 3.98 -5.93 -1.12
C VAL A 107 4.35 -7.42 -1.10
N GLY A 108 3.90 -8.16 -2.11
CA GLY A 108 4.18 -9.59 -2.26
C GLY A 108 5.09 -9.89 -3.45
N ARG A 109 4.47 -10.06 -4.63
CA ARG A 109 5.12 -10.56 -5.86
C ARG A 109 6.42 -9.84 -6.23
N HIS A 110 6.43 -8.51 -6.08
CA HIS A 110 7.62 -7.69 -6.34
C HIS A 110 8.83 -8.01 -5.45
N VAL A 111 8.67 -8.76 -4.36
CA VAL A 111 9.77 -9.25 -3.52
C VAL A 111 10.07 -10.72 -3.85
N PHE A 112 9.11 -11.61 -3.62
CA PHE A 112 9.41 -13.05 -3.61
C PHE A 112 9.61 -13.67 -5.00
N GLN A 113 9.18 -13.01 -6.08
CA GLN A 113 9.39 -13.48 -7.46
C GLN A 113 10.68 -12.94 -8.08
N ARG A 114 11.42 -12.06 -7.39
CA ARG A 114 12.72 -11.55 -7.86
C ARG A 114 13.88 -12.43 -7.39
N SER A 115 14.95 -12.45 -8.18
CA SER A 115 16.22 -13.09 -7.81
C SER A 115 16.93 -12.30 -6.69
N ASN A 116 16.92 -10.97 -6.77
CA ASN A 116 17.54 -10.03 -5.81
C ASN A 116 16.59 -9.63 -4.66
N ARG A 117 15.93 -10.62 -4.03
CA ARG A 117 14.89 -10.39 -3.01
C ARG A 117 15.37 -9.62 -1.77
N ILE A 118 16.64 -9.80 -1.39
CA ILE A 118 17.21 -9.18 -0.19
C ILE A 118 17.43 -7.69 -0.44
N GLU A 119 18.02 -7.37 -1.57
CA GLU A 119 18.29 -6.00 -2.03
C GLU A 119 16.98 -5.21 -2.20
N VAL A 120 15.93 -5.85 -2.74
CA VAL A 120 14.58 -5.26 -2.84
C VAL A 120 13.97 -4.98 -1.49
N LEU A 121 14.09 -5.90 -0.54
CA LEU A 121 13.57 -5.69 0.81
C LEU A 121 14.33 -4.56 1.54
N GLN A 122 15.65 -4.50 1.38
CA GLN A 122 16.49 -3.42 1.91
C GLN A 122 16.16 -2.07 1.28
N ALA A 123 15.87 -2.03 -0.02
CA ALA A 123 15.43 -0.81 -0.70
C ALA A 123 14.08 -0.32 -0.17
N PHE A 124 13.11 -1.22 0.04
CA PHE A 124 11.81 -0.86 0.63
C PHE A 124 11.96 -0.36 2.07
N GLU A 125 12.75 -1.04 2.90
CA GLU A 125 13.04 -0.62 4.27
C GLU A 125 13.72 0.76 4.28
N GLY A 126 14.66 0.99 3.37
CA GLY A 126 15.34 2.27 3.20
C GLY A 126 14.38 3.43 2.98
N ILE A 127 13.42 3.26 2.07
CA ILE A 127 12.43 4.31 1.79
C ILE A 127 11.46 4.48 2.96
N VAL A 128 10.87 3.38 3.46
CA VAL A 128 9.78 3.42 4.45
C VAL A 128 10.27 3.87 5.83
N HIS A 129 11.45 3.42 6.26
CA HIS A 129 11.91 3.59 7.64
C HIS A 129 13.11 4.54 7.79
N ARG A 130 13.89 4.77 6.73
CA ARG A 130 15.10 5.61 6.78
C ARG A 130 15.04 6.86 5.93
N GLY A 131 13.93 7.08 5.21
CA GLY A 131 13.74 8.27 4.38
C GLY A 131 14.67 8.34 3.17
N MET A 132 15.13 7.19 2.66
CA MET A 132 15.89 7.15 1.41
C MET A 132 14.99 7.53 0.24
N SER A 133 15.56 8.25 -0.73
CA SER A 133 14.94 8.44 -2.05
C SER A 133 14.94 7.13 -2.86
N ALA A 134 14.07 7.05 -3.88
CA ALA A 134 14.06 5.91 -4.80
C ALA A 134 15.41 5.74 -5.52
N HIS A 135 16.10 6.84 -5.82
CA HIS A 135 17.40 6.81 -6.46
C HIS A 135 18.47 6.17 -5.55
N GLU A 136 18.54 6.59 -4.29
CA GLU A 136 19.46 6.00 -3.31
C GLU A 136 19.14 4.52 -3.08
N ALA A 137 17.86 4.17 -2.95
CA ALA A 137 17.41 2.80 -2.74
C ALA A 137 17.74 1.89 -3.94
N ALA A 138 17.67 2.41 -5.17
CA ALA A 138 18.01 1.66 -6.38
C ALA A 138 19.49 1.27 -6.47
N SER A 139 20.39 2.04 -5.84
CA SER A 139 21.83 1.73 -5.83
C SER A 139 22.16 0.39 -5.14
N LEU A 140 21.25 -0.10 -4.29
CA LEU A 140 21.40 -1.37 -3.58
C LEU A 140 21.29 -2.59 -4.51
N PHE A 141 20.69 -2.45 -5.70
CA PHE A 141 20.50 -3.56 -6.63
C PHE A 141 21.78 -4.05 -7.33
N GLY A 142 22.87 -3.28 -7.29
CA GLY A 142 24.15 -3.59 -7.93
C GLY A 142 25.33 -3.77 -6.97
N SER A 143 25.07 -3.86 -5.66
CA SER A 143 26.12 -4.03 -4.65
C SER A 143 26.46 -5.51 -4.46
N GLN A 144 27.02 -6.17 -5.49
CA GLN A 144 27.71 -7.47 -5.39
C GLN A 144 28.97 -7.50 -6.26
#